data_AF-A0AAV5LM75-F1
#
_entry.id   AF-A0AAV5LM75-F1
#
_cell.length_a   1.000
_cell.length_b   1.000
_cell.length_c   1.000
_cell.angle_alpha   90.00
_cell.angle_beta   90.00
_cell.angle_gamma   90.00
#
_symmetry.space_group_name_H-M   'P 1'
#
loop_
_entity.id
_entity.type
_entity.pdbx_description
1 polymer ?
#
loop_
_entity_poly.entity_id
_entity_poly.type
_entity_poly.pdbx_seq_one_letter_code
_entity_poly.pdbx_strand_id
1 'polypeptide(L)'
;MNESQAYQYFVLRAQNIALSRGYEIVNWEETFNNFGNKLSRKTVVHNWLGRGVAQQVVASGLRCIVSNQDKWYLHYLDTTWQEFYMNEPLTNITNSKQQKLVIGGEVCMWGEYIDGSDIEQTIWPRAAAAAERLWTPYDKLAKDASEVTGRLAYFRCLLNQRGVAAAPLSGPGRVAPFEPGSCYVQ
;
A
#
# COMPACT_ATOMS: atom_id res chain seq x y z
N MET A 1 -34.22 -6.74 -10.56
CA MET A 1 -32.92 -6.57 -9.88
C MET A 1 -32.23 -5.39 -10.54
N ASN A 2 -31.90 -4.34 -9.78
CA ASN A 2 -31.14 -3.19 -10.30
C ASN A 2 -29.62 -3.45 -10.22
N GLU A 3 -28.80 -2.53 -10.75
CA GLU A 3 -27.34 -2.69 -10.82
C GLU A 3 -26.69 -2.92 -9.45
N SER A 4 -27.06 -2.14 -8.44
CA SER A 4 -26.54 -2.30 -7.07
C SER A 4 -26.91 -3.65 -6.46
N GLN A 5 -28.14 -4.11 -6.68
CA GLN A 5 -28.59 -5.44 -6.25
C GLN A 5 -27.88 -6.57 -6.99
N ALA A 6 -27.61 -6.40 -8.30
CA ALA A 6 -26.88 -7.38 -9.09
C ALA A 6 -25.42 -7.49 -8.65
N TYR A 7 -24.76 -6.36 -8.41
CA TYR A 7 -23.40 -6.31 -7.86
C TYR A 7 -23.32 -7.00 -6.50
N GLN A 8 -24.22 -6.65 -5.57
CA GLN A 8 -24.27 -7.28 -4.25
C GLN A 8 -24.51 -8.80 -4.35
N TYR A 9 -25.46 -9.23 -5.18
CA TYR A 9 -25.77 -10.65 -5.38
C TYR A 9 -24.54 -11.42 -5.88
N PHE A 10 -23.84 -10.89 -6.88
CA PHE A 10 -22.64 -11.49 -7.43
C PHE A 10 -21.54 -11.63 -6.38
N VAL A 11 -21.20 -10.54 -5.69
CA VAL A 11 -20.10 -10.53 -4.69
C VAL A 11 -20.40 -11.48 -3.54
N LEU A 12 -21.59 -11.41 -2.94
CA LEU A 12 -21.94 -12.27 -1.80
C LEU A 12 -22.00 -13.74 -2.20
N ARG A 13 -22.46 -14.06 -3.43
CA ARG A 13 -22.44 -15.44 -3.94
C ARG A 13 -21.00 -15.95 -4.09
N ALA A 14 -20.09 -15.16 -4.67
CA ALA A 14 -18.68 -15.51 -4.80
C ALA A 14 -18.00 -15.67 -3.43
N GLN A 15 -18.27 -14.77 -2.48
CA GLN A 15 -17.78 -14.87 -1.11
C GLN A 15 -18.22 -16.17 -0.44
N ASN A 16 -19.51 -16.53 -0.53
CA ASN A 16 -20.03 -17.76 0.07
C ASN A 16 -19.35 -19.02 -0.50
N ILE A 17 -19.03 -19.01 -1.80
CA ILE A 17 -18.31 -20.11 -2.47
C ILE A 17 -16.87 -20.24 -1.95
N ALA A 18 -16.18 -19.13 -1.68
CA ALA A 18 -14.82 -19.17 -1.13
C ALA A 18 -14.81 -19.48 0.37
N LEU A 19 -15.75 -18.93 1.13
CA LEU A 19 -15.93 -19.20 2.56
C LEU A 19 -16.26 -20.67 2.83
N SER A 20 -17.06 -21.32 1.97
CA SER A 20 -17.37 -22.75 2.11
C SER A 20 -16.16 -23.67 1.92
N ARG A 21 -15.07 -23.15 1.34
CA ARG A 21 -13.77 -23.84 1.20
C ARG A 21 -12.75 -23.45 2.26
N GLY A 22 -13.16 -22.64 3.26
CA GLY A 22 -12.28 -22.22 4.35
C GLY A 22 -11.34 -21.06 4.01
N TYR A 23 -11.50 -20.41 2.84
CA TYR A 23 -10.71 -19.23 2.49
C TYR A 23 -11.20 -17.98 3.23
N GLU A 24 -10.28 -17.04 3.44
CA GLU A 24 -10.59 -15.67 3.82
C GLU A 24 -10.68 -14.80 2.55
N ILE A 25 -11.51 -13.77 2.59
CA ILE A 25 -11.78 -12.93 1.42
C ILE A 25 -11.10 -11.59 1.62
N VAL A 26 -10.37 -11.14 0.59
CA VAL A 26 -9.93 -9.74 0.45
C VAL A 26 -10.74 -9.10 -0.66
N ASN A 27 -11.39 -7.98 -0.39
CA ASN A 27 -12.11 -7.21 -1.40
C ASN A 27 -11.74 -5.73 -1.33
N TRP A 28 -11.76 -5.06 -2.48
CA TRP A 28 -11.66 -3.61 -2.55
C TRP A 28 -12.82 -2.93 -1.80
N GLU A 29 -12.57 -1.70 -1.36
CA GLU A 29 -13.45 -0.92 -0.48
C GLU A 29 -14.86 -0.69 -1.01
N GLU A 30 -15.09 -0.77 -2.32
CA GLU A 30 -16.40 -0.57 -2.94
C GLU A 30 -17.43 -1.55 -2.38
N THR A 31 -17.01 -2.77 -2.04
CA THR A 31 -17.90 -3.77 -1.42
C THR A 31 -18.39 -3.30 -0.04
N PHE A 32 -17.51 -2.71 0.76
CA PHE A 32 -17.85 -2.12 2.05
C PHE A 32 -18.71 -0.87 1.87
N ASN A 33 -18.34 0.02 0.95
CA ASN A 33 -19.05 1.27 0.69
C ASN A 33 -20.50 1.05 0.21
N ASN A 34 -20.76 -0.04 -0.53
CA ASN A 34 -22.09 -0.32 -1.09
C ASN A 34 -23.00 -1.12 -0.14
N PHE A 35 -22.46 -2.09 0.60
CA PHE A 35 -23.31 -2.98 1.42
C PHE A 35 -22.74 -3.38 2.78
N GLY A 36 -21.61 -2.79 3.19
CA GLY A 36 -21.09 -2.73 4.57
C GLY A 36 -21.41 -3.93 5.44
N ASN A 37 -22.42 -3.80 6.31
CA ASN A 37 -22.80 -4.79 7.32
C ASN A 37 -23.28 -6.15 6.77
N LYS A 38 -23.53 -6.26 5.45
CA LYS A 38 -23.88 -7.54 4.79
C LYS A 38 -22.65 -8.38 4.45
N LEU A 39 -21.45 -7.81 4.53
CA LEU A 39 -20.21 -8.55 4.38
C LEU A 39 -20.02 -9.54 5.51
N SER A 40 -19.42 -10.69 5.20
CA SER A 40 -18.98 -11.65 6.20
C SER A 40 -17.97 -11.00 7.15
N ARG A 41 -18.02 -11.35 8.44
CA ARG A 41 -17.02 -10.93 9.43
C ARG A 41 -15.60 -11.42 9.13
N LYS A 42 -15.48 -12.42 8.26
CA LYS A 42 -14.18 -12.92 7.77
C LYS A 42 -13.58 -12.06 6.64
N THR A 43 -14.36 -11.16 6.03
CA THR A 43 -13.89 -10.30 4.94
C THR A 43 -12.86 -9.30 5.46
N VAL A 44 -11.75 -9.20 4.74
CA VAL A 44 -10.75 -8.13 4.82
C VAL A 44 -11.07 -7.12 3.73
N VAL A 45 -11.13 -5.84 4.11
CA VAL A 45 -11.33 -4.74 3.15
C VAL A 45 -9.99 -4.13 2.79
N HIS A 46 -9.74 -3.94 1.50
CA HIS A 46 -8.55 -3.29 0.97
C HIS A 46 -8.91 -1.86 0.56
N ASN A 47 -8.45 -0.89 1.35
CA ASN A 47 -8.73 0.53 1.17
C ASN A 47 -7.71 1.17 0.22
N TRP A 48 -8.19 1.94 -0.75
CA TRP A 48 -7.34 2.61 -1.73
C TRP A 48 -7.79 4.02 -2.12
N LEU A 49 -9.10 4.28 -2.19
CA LEU A 49 -9.65 5.49 -2.81
C LEU A 49 -10.11 6.51 -1.76
N GLY A 50 -11.02 6.12 -0.89
CA GLY A 50 -11.69 7.01 0.05
C GLY A 50 -10.86 7.32 1.30
N ARG A 51 -10.72 8.61 1.62
CA ARG A 51 -10.20 9.04 2.93
C ARG A 51 -11.13 8.59 4.04
N GLY A 52 -10.56 8.02 5.11
CA GLY A 52 -11.32 7.61 6.29
C GLY A 52 -12.09 6.29 6.15
N VAL A 53 -12.05 5.62 4.99
CA VAL A 53 -12.70 4.30 4.83
C VAL A 53 -12.04 3.28 5.74
N ALA A 54 -10.71 3.26 5.87
CA ALA A 54 -10.02 2.38 6.81
C ALA A 54 -10.56 2.53 8.25
N GLN A 55 -10.77 3.77 8.71
CA GLN A 55 -11.35 4.06 10.02
C GLN A 55 -12.78 3.49 10.16
N GLN A 56 -13.61 3.66 9.13
CA GLN A 56 -14.98 3.13 9.11
C GLN A 56 -15.02 1.60 9.10
N VAL A 57 -14.14 0.96 8.33
CA VAL A 57 -14.00 -0.49 8.26
C VAL A 57 -13.66 -1.07 9.62
N VAL A 58 -12.62 -0.55 10.29
CA VAL A 58 -12.24 -1.05 11.61
C VAL A 58 -13.27 -0.70 12.69
N ALA A 59 -13.96 0.44 12.57
CA ALA A 59 -15.07 0.78 13.45
C ALA A 59 -16.26 -0.16 13.29
N SER A 60 -16.48 -0.69 12.08
CA SER A 60 -17.49 -1.73 11.83
C SER A 60 -17.08 -3.11 12.37
N GLY A 61 -15.81 -3.30 12.76
CA GLY A 61 -15.27 -4.57 13.26
C GLY A 61 -14.77 -5.51 12.17
N LEU A 62 -14.43 -4.98 10.99
CA LEU A 62 -13.78 -5.73 9.90
C LEU A 62 -12.28 -5.43 9.87
N ARG A 63 -11.50 -6.36 9.30
CA ARG A 63 -10.06 -6.18 9.09
C ARG A 63 -9.81 -5.31 7.85
N CYS A 64 -8.71 -4.57 7.85
CA CYS A 64 -8.36 -3.62 6.80
C CYS A 64 -6.89 -3.78 6.34
N ILE A 65 -6.66 -3.74 5.03
CA ILE A 65 -5.35 -3.48 4.41
C ILE A 65 -5.41 -2.06 3.82
N VAL A 66 -4.37 -1.25 4.08
CA VAL A 66 -4.30 0.14 3.61
C VAL A 66 -3.41 0.27 2.38
N SER A 67 -3.90 0.94 1.34
CA SER A 67 -3.19 1.22 0.08
C SER A 67 -3.62 2.57 -0.50
N ASN A 68 -3.60 3.62 0.33
CA ASN A 68 -3.95 4.99 -0.05
C ASN A 68 -3.35 5.38 -1.41
N GLN A 69 -4.18 5.60 -2.42
CA GLN A 69 -3.71 5.80 -3.79
C GLN A 69 -2.81 7.04 -3.94
N ASP A 70 -3.01 8.08 -3.13
CA ASP A 70 -2.25 9.32 -3.18
C ASP A 70 -0.83 9.18 -2.60
N LYS A 71 -0.49 8.00 -2.05
CA LYS A 71 0.81 7.72 -1.43
C LYS A 71 1.42 6.38 -1.79
N TRP A 72 0.68 5.28 -1.80
CA TRP A 72 1.22 3.93 -1.97
C TRP A 72 0.93 3.32 -3.35
N TYR A 73 0.66 4.15 -4.36
CA TYR A 73 0.56 3.70 -5.75
C TYR A 73 1.85 4.03 -6.51
N LEU A 74 2.59 3.00 -6.93
CA LEU A 74 3.91 3.14 -7.56
C LEU A 74 3.85 3.72 -8.97
N HIS A 75 2.74 3.53 -9.69
CA HIS A 75 2.60 4.06 -11.05
C HIS A 75 2.36 5.59 -11.07
N TYR A 76 2.02 6.20 -9.93
CA TYR A 76 2.09 7.65 -9.75
C TYR A 76 3.55 8.04 -9.53
N LEU A 77 4.23 8.36 -10.62
CA LEU A 77 5.68 8.62 -10.62
C LEU A 77 6.03 9.91 -9.87
N ASP A 78 5.14 10.90 -9.82
CA ASP A 78 5.32 12.15 -9.09
C ASP A 78 5.38 11.97 -7.56
N THR A 79 4.87 10.86 -7.04
CA THR A 79 4.90 10.56 -5.60
C THR A 79 6.28 10.06 -5.17
N THR A 80 6.90 10.82 -4.28
CA THR A 80 8.28 10.61 -3.81
C THR A 80 8.40 9.51 -2.76
N TRP A 81 9.61 8.96 -2.54
CA TRP A 81 9.81 7.96 -1.49
C TRP A 81 9.54 8.52 -0.08
N GLN A 82 9.75 9.83 0.13
CA GLN A 82 9.45 10.51 1.39
C GLN A 82 7.95 10.45 1.67
N GLU A 83 7.12 10.70 0.66
CA GLU A 83 5.66 10.59 0.80
C GLU A 83 5.21 9.15 1.06
N PHE A 84 5.85 8.16 0.44
CA PHE A 84 5.63 6.75 0.75
C PHE A 84 5.98 6.43 2.21
N TYR A 85 7.11 6.97 2.70
CA TYR A 85 7.57 6.77 4.07
C TYR A 85 6.64 7.42 5.10
N MET A 86 6.10 8.61 4.79
CA MET A 86 5.30 9.40 5.73
C MET A 86 3.82 9.00 5.76
N ASN A 87 3.38 8.11 4.87
CA ASN A 87 2.00 7.61 4.88
C ASN A 87 1.76 6.68 6.07
N GLU A 88 0.96 7.14 7.04
CA GLU A 88 0.68 6.40 8.27
C GLU A 88 -0.67 5.65 8.18
N PRO A 89 -0.69 4.31 8.13
CA PRO A 89 -1.92 3.53 7.96
C PRO A 89 -2.90 3.64 9.14
N LEU A 90 -2.43 4.05 10.33
CA LEU A 90 -3.26 4.24 11.51
C LEU A 90 -3.80 5.66 11.67
N THR A 91 -3.62 6.52 10.67
CA THR A 91 -4.11 7.91 10.70
C THR A 91 -5.59 7.96 11.06
N ASN A 92 -5.92 8.76 12.09
CA ASN A 92 -7.28 8.92 12.66
C ASN A 92 -7.89 7.68 13.34
N ILE A 93 -7.11 6.61 13.59
CA ILE A 93 -7.56 5.42 14.33
C ILE A 93 -6.88 5.42 15.71
N THR A 94 -7.54 5.96 16.73
CA THR A 94 -6.97 6.10 18.08
C THR A 94 -7.27 4.93 19.02
N ASN A 95 -8.32 4.16 18.74
CA ASN A 95 -8.71 3.03 19.58
C ASN A 95 -7.80 1.82 19.32
N SER A 96 -7.08 1.35 20.34
CA SER A 96 -6.13 0.24 20.22
C SER A 96 -6.75 -1.09 19.74
N LYS A 97 -8.04 -1.34 20.02
CA LYS A 97 -8.74 -2.53 19.48
C LYS A 97 -9.00 -2.39 17.98
N GLN A 98 -9.29 -1.18 17.51
CA GLN A 98 -9.49 -0.89 16.09
C GLN A 98 -8.16 -0.86 15.33
N GLN A 99 -7.09 -0.35 15.92
CA GLN A 99 -5.75 -0.38 15.32
C GLN A 99 -5.31 -1.82 14.99
N LYS A 100 -5.62 -2.78 15.88
CA LYS A 100 -5.34 -4.21 15.64
C LYS A 100 -6.09 -4.82 14.45
N LEU A 101 -7.13 -4.16 13.96
CA LEU A 101 -7.87 -4.60 12.78
C LEU A 101 -7.23 -4.08 11.47
N VAL A 102 -6.35 -3.08 11.54
CA VAL A 102 -5.46 -2.75 10.42
C VAL A 102 -4.34 -3.78 10.41
N ILE A 103 -4.39 -4.71 9.47
CA ILE A 103 -3.48 -5.88 9.45
C ILE A 103 -2.20 -5.64 8.64
N GLY A 104 -2.09 -4.46 8.01
CA GLY A 104 -0.92 -4.05 7.25
C GLY A 104 -1.28 -3.04 6.18
N GLY A 105 -0.37 -2.89 5.23
CA GLY A 105 -0.55 -2.09 4.03
C GLY A 105 0.04 -2.78 2.82
N GLU A 106 -0.38 -2.32 1.65
CA GLU A 106 0.16 -2.78 0.38
C GLU A 106 0.53 -1.59 -0.48
N VAL A 107 1.68 -1.69 -1.13
CA VAL A 107 2.11 -0.75 -2.16
C VAL A 107 1.74 -1.34 -3.52
N CYS A 108 0.87 -0.67 -4.25
CA CYS A 108 0.28 -1.20 -5.47
C CYS A 108 0.98 -0.65 -6.71
N MET A 109 1.31 -1.53 -7.65
CA MET A 109 1.82 -1.18 -8.97
C MET A 109 0.85 -1.71 -10.02
N TRP A 110 0.02 -0.81 -10.54
CA TRP A 110 -0.91 -1.11 -11.64
C TRP A 110 -0.14 -1.14 -12.96
N GLY A 111 -0.53 -2.01 -13.89
CA GLY A 111 0.30 -2.42 -15.02
C GLY A 111 0.06 -1.69 -16.34
N GLU A 112 -0.67 -0.58 -16.37
CA GLU A 112 -1.10 0.08 -17.61
C GLU A 112 0.08 0.56 -18.47
N TYR A 113 1.19 0.97 -17.83
CA TYR A 113 2.37 1.56 -18.47
C TYR A 113 3.68 0.99 -17.90
N ILE A 114 3.65 -0.28 -17.48
CA ILE A 114 4.76 -0.98 -16.84
C ILE A 114 4.95 -2.35 -17.46
N ASP A 115 6.19 -2.70 -17.75
CA ASP A 115 6.56 -4.04 -18.21
C ASP A 115 7.95 -4.44 -17.70
N GLY A 116 8.50 -5.54 -18.24
CA GLY A 116 9.82 -6.04 -17.83
C GLY A 116 10.98 -5.05 -18.04
N SER A 117 10.80 -3.98 -18.82
CA SER A 117 11.84 -2.97 -19.04
C SER A 117 12.01 -1.99 -17.87
N ASP A 118 10.97 -1.79 -17.04
CA ASP A 118 10.97 -0.75 -16.02
C ASP A 118 10.32 -1.13 -14.68
N ILE A 119 9.86 -2.38 -14.54
CA ILE A 119 9.19 -2.87 -13.33
C ILE A 119 10.02 -2.65 -12.05
N GLU A 120 11.31 -2.98 -12.08
CA GLU A 120 12.17 -2.89 -10.89
C GLU A 120 12.42 -1.43 -10.48
N GLN A 121 12.67 -0.55 -11.46
CA GLN A 121 12.90 0.88 -11.23
C GLN A 121 11.62 1.60 -10.79
N THR A 122 10.45 1.04 -11.13
CA THR A 122 9.16 1.56 -10.68
C THR A 122 8.92 1.20 -9.22
N ILE A 123 9.18 -0.06 -8.84
CA ILE A 123 8.98 -0.56 -7.47
C ILE A 123 10.01 0.01 -6.50
N TRP A 124 11.29 -0.07 -6.86
CA TRP A 124 12.40 0.22 -5.96
C TRP A 124 13.04 1.58 -6.26
N PRO A 125 13.38 2.37 -5.23
CA PRO A 125 13.39 2.02 -3.79
C PRO A 125 12.13 2.45 -3.03
N ARG A 126 11.11 3.02 -3.69
CA ARG A 126 9.91 3.55 -3.02
C ARG A 126 9.15 2.51 -2.18
N ALA A 127 9.05 1.27 -2.67
CA ALA A 127 8.48 0.19 -1.89
C ALA A 127 9.25 -0.10 -0.60
N ALA A 128 10.57 0.10 -0.56
CA ALA A 128 11.38 -0.09 0.65
C ALA A 128 11.05 0.96 1.73
N ALA A 129 10.68 2.18 1.33
CA ALA A 129 10.25 3.22 2.26
C ALA A 129 8.95 2.83 2.99
N ALA A 130 7.96 2.34 2.24
CA ALA A 130 6.73 1.81 2.83
C ALA A 130 6.97 0.52 3.64
N ALA A 131 7.89 -0.35 3.21
CA ALA A 131 8.22 -1.57 3.92
C ALA A 131 8.71 -1.28 5.34
N GLU A 132 9.54 -0.26 5.53
CA GLU A 132 9.93 0.11 6.89
C GLU A 132 8.75 0.67 7.71
N ARG A 133 7.93 1.53 7.12
CA ARG A 133 6.73 2.08 7.79
C ARG A 133 5.83 0.97 8.34
N LEU A 134 5.72 -0.14 7.62
CA LEU A 134 4.92 -1.31 8.00
C LEU A 134 5.65 -2.28 8.95
N TRP A 135 6.98 -2.23 9.01
CA TRP A 135 7.80 -3.15 9.80
C TRP A 135 8.19 -2.60 11.17
N THR A 136 8.59 -1.33 11.21
CA THR A 136 9.17 -0.70 12.41
C THR A 136 8.04 -0.23 13.34
N PRO A 137 8.15 -0.49 14.66
CA PRO A 137 7.20 0.04 15.64
C PRO A 137 7.04 1.56 15.54
N TYR A 138 5.81 2.05 15.72
CA TYR A 138 5.47 3.47 15.48
C TYR A 138 6.35 4.45 16.27
N ASP A 139 6.68 4.12 17.51
CA ASP A 139 7.53 4.93 18.41
C ASP A 139 9.00 4.99 17.97
N LYS A 140 9.42 4.10 17.06
CA LYS A 140 10.79 4.01 16.53
C LYS A 140 10.92 4.52 15.09
N LEU A 141 9.81 4.93 14.47
CA LEU A 141 9.84 5.50 13.12
C LEU A 141 10.45 6.89 13.15
N ALA A 142 11.20 7.22 12.10
CA ALA A 142 11.69 8.58 11.91
C ALA A 142 10.51 9.54 11.78
N LYS A 143 10.63 10.71 12.40
CA LYS A 143 9.60 11.75 12.36
C LYS A 143 9.73 12.61 11.11
N ASP A 144 10.96 12.72 10.60
CA ASP A 144 11.27 13.37 9.35
C ASP A 144 11.87 12.37 8.36
N ALA A 145 11.38 12.37 7.12
CA ALA A 145 11.89 11.49 6.08
C ALA A 145 13.38 11.72 5.81
N SER A 146 13.93 12.92 6.02
CA SER A 146 15.35 13.22 5.83
C SER A 146 16.28 12.33 6.66
N GLU A 147 15.86 11.90 7.85
CA GLU A 147 16.58 10.97 8.74
C GLU A 147 16.74 9.56 8.12
N VAL A 148 15.91 9.23 7.13
CA VAL A 148 15.87 7.94 6.42
C VAL A 148 16.82 7.91 5.22
N THR A 149 17.18 9.08 4.69
CA THR A 149 17.90 9.23 3.41
C THR A 149 19.15 8.35 3.34
N GLY A 150 20.03 8.42 4.34
CA GLY A 150 21.33 7.73 4.30
C GLY A 150 21.19 6.20 4.23
N ARG A 151 20.28 5.63 5.02
CA ARG A 151 20.08 4.17 5.05
C ARG A 151 19.25 3.66 3.88
N LEU A 152 18.32 4.45 3.35
CA LEU A 152 17.61 4.10 2.11
C LEU A 152 18.56 4.15 0.91
N ALA A 153 19.45 5.14 0.84
CA ALA A 153 20.50 5.21 -0.20
C ALA A 153 21.40 3.98 -0.16
N TYR A 154 21.86 3.59 1.04
CA TYR A 154 22.63 2.37 1.23
C TYR A 154 21.83 1.12 0.80
N PHE A 155 20.56 1.01 1.16
CA PHE A 155 19.71 -0.12 0.77
C PHE A 155 19.49 -0.18 -0.74
N ARG A 156 19.30 0.96 -1.42
CA ARG A 156 19.23 1.05 -2.89
C ARG A 156 20.51 0.52 -3.53
N CYS A 157 21.68 0.88 -3.01
CA CYS A 157 22.94 0.30 -3.49
C CYS A 157 23.00 -1.22 -3.33
N LEU A 158 22.53 -1.73 -2.19
CA LEU A 158 22.48 -3.16 -1.93
C LEU A 158 21.56 -3.90 -2.90
N LEU A 159 20.42 -3.30 -3.27
CA LEU A 159 19.52 -3.84 -4.29
C LEU A 159 20.24 -3.92 -5.65
N ASN A 160 20.90 -2.84 -6.08
CA ASN A 160 21.64 -2.81 -7.34
C ASN A 160 22.76 -3.87 -7.37
N GLN A 161 23.50 -4.03 -6.27
CA GLN A 161 24.55 -5.06 -6.14
C GLN A 161 24.00 -6.49 -6.22
N ARG A 162 22.72 -6.68 -5.89
CA ARG A 162 22.01 -7.96 -5.94
C ARG A 162 21.26 -8.18 -7.27
N GLY A 163 21.44 -7.28 -8.24
CA GLY A 163 20.83 -7.39 -9.56
C GLY A 163 19.40 -6.86 -9.64
N VAL A 164 18.93 -6.09 -8.66
CA VAL A 164 17.64 -5.39 -8.70
C VAL A 164 17.89 -3.95 -9.11
N ALA A 165 17.42 -3.54 -10.28
CA ALA A 165 17.62 -2.21 -10.85
C ALA A 165 16.75 -1.15 -10.15
N ALA A 166 17.18 -0.67 -8.99
CA ALA A 166 16.48 0.35 -8.22
C ALA A 166 16.77 1.77 -8.74
N ALA A 167 15.70 2.56 -8.91
CA ALA A 167 15.79 3.95 -9.33
C ALA A 167 16.62 4.81 -8.34
N PRO A 168 17.14 5.96 -8.77
CA PRO A 168 17.74 6.96 -7.87
C PRO A 168 16.77 7.41 -6.77
N LEU A 169 17.31 7.85 -5.63
CA LEU A 169 16.51 8.46 -4.56
C LEU A 169 16.10 9.90 -4.90
N SER A 170 16.91 10.58 -5.71
CA SER A 170 16.66 11.95 -6.16
C SER A 170 15.56 11.98 -7.22
N GLY A 171 14.51 12.76 -6.98
CA GLY A 171 13.45 13.01 -7.94
C GLY A 171 12.26 12.04 -7.88
N PRO A 172 11.37 12.11 -8.89
CA PRO A 172 10.21 11.23 -9.06
C PRO A 172 10.58 9.74 -9.24
N GLY A 173 9.59 8.85 -9.23
CA GLY A 173 9.76 7.44 -9.57
C GLY A 173 10.23 7.22 -11.02
N ARG A 174 11.04 6.16 -11.25
CA ARG A 174 11.55 5.77 -12.57
C ARG A 174 12.37 6.83 -13.31
N VAL A 175 13.03 7.75 -12.60
CA VAL A 175 13.85 8.78 -13.24
C VAL A 175 15.30 8.35 -13.45
N ALA A 176 15.95 8.94 -14.44
CA ALA A 176 17.40 8.87 -14.60
C ALA A 176 18.10 9.68 -13.48
N PRO A 177 19.32 9.30 -13.07
CA PRO A 177 20.09 10.09 -12.12
C PRO A 177 20.46 11.45 -12.73
N PHE A 178 20.51 12.49 -11.89
CA PHE A 178 20.88 13.84 -12.32
C PHE A 178 22.34 13.92 -12.79
N GLU A 179 23.24 13.20 -12.13
CA GLU A 179 24.67 13.20 -12.41
C GLU A 179 25.20 11.77 -12.58
N PRO A 180 26.26 11.58 -13.38
CA PRO A 180 26.93 10.29 -13.47
C PRO A 180 27.57 9.94 -12.11
N GLY A 181 27.59 8.66 -11.77
CA GLY A 181 28.21 8.23 -10.53
C GLY A 181 27.73 6.86 -10.06
N SER A 182 28.33 6.39 -8.96
CA SER A 182 27.84 5.19 -8.30
C SER A 182 26.57 5.49 -7.51
N CYS A 183 25.84 4.45 -7.14
CA CYS A 183 24.64 4.57 -6.31
C CYS A 183 24.90 5.20 -4.92
N TYR A 184 26.16 5.29 -4.48
CA TYR A 184 26.57 5.93 -3.21
C TYR A 184 26.71 7.45 -3.33
N VAL A 185 26.75 7.97 -4.56
CA VAL A 185 27.00 9.38 -4.88
C VAL A 185 25.73 10.06 -5.42
N GLN A 186 24.65 9.28 -5.59
CA GLN A 186 23.33 9.70 -6.12
C GLN A 186 22.25 9.71 -5.04
#